data_AF-A0A7V9E196-F1
#
_entry.id   AF-A0A7V9E196-F1
#
_cell.length_a   1.000
_cell.length_b   1.000
_cell.length_c   1.000
_cell.angle_alpha   90.00
_cell.angle_beta   90.00
_cell.angle_gamma   90.00
#
_symmetry.space_group_name_H-M   'P 1'
#
loop_
_entity.id
_entity.type
_entity.pdbx_description
1 polymer ?
#
loop_
_entity_poly.entity_id
_entity_poly.type
_entity_poly.pdbx_seq_one_letter_code
_entity_poly.pdbx_strand_id
1 'polypeptide(L)' 'TYDGRRGHPVLLGREHWPEVIRSAVGDTGARPFLRARADLVVEVPCDDIASPEDIDTPGDLSR' A
#
# COMPACT_ATOMS: atom_id res chain seq x y z
N THR A 1 1.60 -0.85 8.52
CA THR A 1 1.02 0.48 8.76
C THR A 1 2.10 1.35 9.36
N TYR A 2 1.96 2.65 9.19
CA TYR A 2 2.76 3.65 9.88
C TYR A 2 1.79 4.61 10.55
N ASP A 3 1.81 4.67 11.89
CA ASP A 3 0.87 5.40 12.72
C ASP A 3 -0.60 5.06 12.39
N GLY A 4 -0.87 3.76 12.24
CA GLY A 4 -2.20 3.25 11.87
C GLY A 4 -2.65 3.55 10.43
N ARG A 5 -1.82 4.22 9.63
CA ARG A 5 -2.09 4.48 8.20
C ARG A 5 -1.54 3.34 7.34
N ARG A 6 -2.37 2.84 6.42
CA ARG A 6 -1.95 1.83 5.43
C ARG A 6 -1.01 2.47 4.40
N GLY A 7 0.07 1.77 4.06
CA GLY A 7 1.10 2.20 3.12
C GLY A 7 1.95 1.01 2.67
N HIS A 8 2.98 1.27 1.87
CA HIS A 8 3.92 0.25 1.41
C HIS A 8 4.91 -0.18 2.52
N PRO A 9 5.42 -1.42 2.50
CA PRO A 9 5.21 -2.47 1.51
C PRO A 9 3.86 -3.21 1.65
N VAL A 10 3.37 -3.76 0.53
CA VAL A 10 2.14 -4.59 0.48
C VAL A 10 2.49 -5.96 -0.08
N LEU A 11 1.99 -7.02 0.57
CA LEU A 11 2.09 -8.39 0.09
C LEU A 11 0.72 -8.88 -0.39
N LEU A 12 0.68 -9.46 -1.60
CA LEU A 12 -0.53 -10.00 -2.21
C LEU A 12 -0.38 -11.50 -2.46
N GLY A 13 -1.25 -12.29 -1.84
CA GLY A 13 -1.39 -13.73 -2.11
C GLY A 13 -1.70 -13.97 -3.59
N ARG A 14 -1.09 -15.00 -4.18
CA ARG A 14 -1.17 -15.31 -5.62
C ARG A 14 -2.62 -15.51 -6.08
N GLU A 15 -3.44 -16.09 -5.24
CA GLU A 15 -4.87 -16.32 -5.45
C GLU A 15 -5.67 -15.04 -5.71
N HIS A 16 -5.20 -13.89 -5.23
CA HIS A 16 -5.86 -12.60 -5.37
C HIS A 16 -5.39 -11.80 -6.60
N TRP A 17 -4.30 -12.21 -7.24
CA TRP A 17 -3.72 -11.49 -8.37
C TRP A 17 -4.72 -11.23 -9.51
N PRO A 18 -5.58 -12.19 -9.93
CA PRO A 18 -6.54 -11.91 -11.00
C PRO A 18 -7.50 -10.77 -10.67
N GLU A 19 -7.92 -10.63 -9.41
CA GLU A 19 -8.82 -9.56 -8.97
C GLU A 19 -8.11 -8.22 -8.87
N VAL A 20 -6.88 -8.22 -8.33
CA VAL A 20 -6.03 -7.04 -8.27
C VAL A 20 -5.75 -6.51 -9.67
N ILE A 21 -5.34 -7.37 -10.62
CA ILE A 21 -5.05 -7.00 -12.02
C ILE A 21 -6.27 -6.36 -12.68
N ARG A 22 -7.48 -6.89 -12.46
CA ARG A 22 -8.71 -6.30 -12.99
C ARG A 22 -8.99 -4.89 -12.45
N SER A 23 -8.59 -4.62 -11.20
CA SER A 23 -8.77 -3.30 -10.56
C SER A 23 -7.67 -2.29 -10.89
N ALA A 24 -6.50 -2.78 -11.32
CA ALA A 24 -5.31 -1.97 -11.51
C ALA A 24 -5.27 -1.35 -12.92
N VAL A 25 -6.04 -0.28 -13.13
CA VAL A 25 -6.20 0.39 -14.43
C VAL A 25 -5.67 1.82 -14.35
N GLY A 26 -4.83 2.21 -15.32
CA GLY A 26 -4.23 3.54 -15.36
C GLY A 26 -3.33 3.79 -14.15
N ASP A 27 -3.54 4.93 -13.47
CA ASP A 27 -2.78 5.34 -12.27
C ASP A 27 -3.35 4.74 -10.96
N THR A 28 -4.07 3.63 -11.07
CA THR A 28 -4.63 2.94 -9.91
C THR A 28 -3.99 1.57 -9.78
N GLY A 29 -3.31 1.34 -8.64
CA GLY A 29 -2.79 0.02 -8.26
C GLY A 29 -3.82 -0.80 -7.47
N ALA A 30 -3.35 -1.65 -6.56
CA ALA A 30 -4.20 -2.55 -5.76
C ALA A 30 -5.08 -1.85 -4.71
N ARG A 31 -5.00 -0.51 -4.57
CA ARG A 31 -5.72 0.27 -3.54
C ARG A 31 -7.23 0.02 -3.54
N PRO A 32 -7.96 -0.02 -4.67
CA PRO A 32 -9.39 -0.33 -4.66
C PRO A 32 -9.69 -1.73 -4.17
N PHE A 33 -8.91 -2.73 -4.60
CA PHE A 33 -9.04 -4.12 -4.13
C PHE A 33 -8.87 -4.22 -2.61
N LEU A 34 -7.81 -3.62 -2.05
CA LEU A 34 -7.54 -3.66 -0.60
C LEU A 34 -8.61 -2.96 0.24
N ARG A 35 -9.29 -1.95 -0.32
CA ARG A 35 -10.43 -1.29 0.33
C ARG A 35 -11.69 -2.14 0.25
N ALA A 36 -11.96 -2.73 -0.91
CA ALA A 36 -13.14 -3.58 -1.13
C ALA A 36 -13.07 -4.91 -0.34
N ARG A 37 -11.86 -5.41 -0.10
CA ARG A 37 -11.58 -6.66 0.62
C ARG A 37 -10.88 -6.42 1.96
N ALA A 38 -11.33 -5.40 2.69
CA ALA A 38 -10.74 -5.03 3.97
C ALA A 38 -10.80 -6.16 5.01
N ASP A 39 -11.75 -7.09 4.84
CA ASP A 39 -11.88 -8.34 5.61
C ASP A 39 -10.70 -9.29 5.45
N LEU A 40 -9.97 -9.21 4.33
CA LEU A 40 -8.78 -10.02 4.05
C LEU A 40 -7.47 -9.33 4.45
N VAL A 41 -7.52 -8.05 4.85
CA VAL A 41 -6.31 -7.26 5.11
C VAL A 41 -5.85 -7.46 6.54
N VAL A 42 -4.64 -8.01 6.69
CA VAL A 42 -3.92 -8.04 7.95
C VAL A 42 -2.95 -6.85 8.00
N GLU A 43 -3.07 -6.02 9.02
CA GLU A 43 -2.19 -4.88 9.23
C GLU A 43 -0.93 -5.32 9.99
N VAL A 44 0.23 -4.92 9.48
CA VAL A 44 1.54 -5.17 10.10
C VAL A 44 2.13 -3.81 10.48
N PRO A 45 2.14 -3.41 11.77
CA PRO A 45 2.72 -2.14 12.21
C PRO A 45 4.24 -2.09 11.96
N CYS A 46 4.71 -0.96 11.42
CA CYS A 46 6.12 -0.70 11.09
C CYS A 46 6.56 0.68 11.61
N ASP A 47 5.87 1.20 12.64
CA ASP A 47 5.95 2.59 13.09
C ASP A 47 7.37 3.03 13.48
N ASP A 48 8.23 2.09 13.89
CA ASP A 48 9.62 2.31 14.33
C ASP A 48 10.69 1.75 13.37
N ILE A 49 10.28 1.23 12.21
CA ILE A 49 11.19 0.53 11.28
C ILE A 49 11.71 1.44 10.16
N ALA A 50 10.85 2.28 9.60
CA ALA A 50 11.18 3.11 8.45
C ALA A 50 10.25 4.33 8.34
N SER A 51 10.63 5.29 7.49
CA SER A 51 9.71 6.35 7.05
C SER A 51 8.82 5.84 5.91
N PRO A 52 7.50 6.13 5.94
CA PRO A 52 6.59 5.85 4.83
C PRO A 52 6.58 6.92 3.74
N GLU A 53 7.38 7.98 3.87
CA GLU A 53 7.33 9.13 2.97
C GLU A 53 7.93 8.81 1.60
N ASP A 54 7.19 9.17 0.56
CA ASP A 54 7.65 9.12 -0.82
C ASP A 54 8.54 10.36 -1.11
N ILE A 55 9.67 10.13 -1.79
CA ILE A 55 10.58 11.18 -2.24
C ILE A 55 10.41 11.34 -3.74
N ASP A 56 9.51 12.23 -4.15
CA ASP A 56 9.16 12.46 -5.56
C ASP A 56 10.01 13.58 -6.20
N THR A 57 10.49 14.50 -5.38
CA THR A 57 11.26 15.68 -5.79
C THR A 57 12.44 15.92 -4.84
N PRO A 58 13.48 16.66 -5.27
CA PRO A 58 14.59 16.99 -4.39
C PRO A 58 14.19 17.74 -3.10
N GLY A 59 13.06 18.47 -3.13
CA GLY A 59 12.56 19.19 -1.96
C GLY A 59 12.00 18.29 -0.86
N ASP A 60 11.69 17.03 -1.18
CA ASP A 60 11.14 16.09 -0.20
C ASP A 60 12.23 15.55 0.75
N LEU A 61 13.51 15.61 0.37
CA LEU A 61 14.64 15.17 1.20
C LEU A 61 14.89 16.05 2.43
N SER A 62 14.43 17.29 2.39
CA SER A 62 14.65 18.28 3.46
C SER A 62 13.43 18.46 4.38
N ARG A 63 12.40 17.62 4.23
CA ARG A 63 11.20 17.66 5.05
C ARG A 63 11.41 17.02 6.43
#